data_AF-A0AAI9XP02-F1
#
_entry.id   AF-A0AAI9XP02-F1
#
_cell.length_a   1.000
_cell.length_b   1.000
_cell.length_c   1.000
_cell.angle_alpha   90.00
_cell.angle_beta   90.00
_cell.angle_gamma   90.00
#
_symmetry.space_group_name_H-M   'P 1'
#
loop_
_entity.id
_entity.type
_entity.pdbx_description
1 polymer ?
#
loop_
_entity_poly.entity_id
_entity_poly.type
_entity_poly.pdbx_seq_one_letter_code
_entity_poly.pdbx_strand_id
1 'polypeptide(L)'
;MDVEDRQSLITRLKNSVPLLFRKRPEMSKPEEFRATDVVTHRYAKLAVLKKKLIEFKIPEKEIRIRATKKNGLEMQLPRPLTENELENIHTAFEEEEARRVEEL
;
A
#
# COMPACT_ATOMS: atom_id res chain seq x y z
N MET A 1 -45.18 26.31 56.54
CA MET A 1 -43.78 26.31 56.97
C MET A 1 -43.32 24.88 56.86
N ASP A 2 -43.15 24.38 55.63
CA ASP A 2 -41.90 24.52 54.85
C ASP A 2 -40.78 23.84 55.65
N VAL A 3 -40.11 22.82 55.14
CA VAL A 3 -39.28 22.86 53.93
C VAL A 3 -39.12 21.41 53.44
N GLU A 4 -39.64 21.13 52.25
CA GLU A 4 -39.17 20.07 51.38
C GLU A 4 -37.69 20.30 51.03
N ASP A 5 -37.04 19.29 50.47
CA ASP A 5 -35.66 19.35 49.99
C ASP A 5 -34.59 19.29 51.08
N ARG A 6 -34.04 18.09 51.26
CA ARG A 6 -32.62 17.83 50.98
C ARG A 6 -32.26 16.36 51.23
N GLN A 7 -31.56 15.80 50.25
CA GLN A 7 -30.71 14.60 50.35
C GLN A 7 -31.31 13.27 49.86
N SER A 8 -32.06 13.34 48.78
CA SER A 8 -32.12 12.30 47.76
C SER A 8 -30.81 12.22 46.95
N LEU A 9 -29.69 11.80 47.55
CA LEU A 9 -28.42 11.63 46.80
C LEU A 9 -27.53 10.46 47.28
N ILE A 10 -28.06 9.45 47.99
CA ILE A 10 -27.27 8.27 48.42
C ILE A 10 -27.61 7.00 47.62
N THR A 11 -28.65 7.03 46.79
CA THR A 11 -29.09 5.85 46.02
C THR A 11 -28.69 5.95 44.56
N ARG A 12 -27.42 5.66 44.21
CA ARG A 12 -27.04 5.15 42.86
C ARG A 12 -25.59 4.67 42.69
N LEU A 13 -24.89 4.27 43.75
CA LEU A 13 -23.55 3.66 43.61
C LEU A 13 -23.61 2.13 43.44
N LYS A 14 -24.49 1.63 42.55
CA LYS A 14 -24.60 0.18 42.27
C LYS A 14 -24.76 -0.20 40.79
N ASN A 15 -24.53 0.72 39.85
CA ASN A 15 -24.51 0.35 38.43
C ASN A 15 -23.09 0.41 37.86
N SER A 16 -22.42 -0.73 38.00
CA SER A 16 -21.61 -1.37 36.95
C SER A 16 -20.58 -0.51 36.21
N VAL A 17 -19.36 -0.46 36.75
CA VAL A 17 -18.17 -0.32 35.90
C VAL A 17 -17.59 -1.72 35.69
N PRO A 18 -17.66 -2.27 34.47
CA PRO A 18 -16.41 -2.71 33.87
C PRO A 18 -16.43 -2.43 32.36
N LEU A 19 -16.16 -1.18 31.98
CA LEU A 19 -16.02 -0.78 30.57
C LEU A 19 -14.57 -0.72 30.08
N LEU A 20 -13.61 -1.33 30.78
CA LEU A 20 -12.18 -1.18 30.47
C LEU A 20 -11.53 -2.36 29.72
N PHE A 21 -12.27 -3.43 29.40
CA PHE A 21 -11.76 -4.55 28.60
C PHE A 21 -12.57 -4.78 27.32
N ARG A 22 -12.89 -3.70 26.59
CA ARG A 22 -13.12 -3.86 25.15
C ARG A 22 -11.76 -4.11 24.51
N LYS A 23 -11.39 -5.38 24.33
CA LYS A 23 -10.35 -5.77 23.37
C LYS A 23 -10.69 -5.05 22.07
N ARG A 24 -9.85 -4.10 21.66
CA ARG A 24 -9.93 -3.53 20.31
C ARG A 24 -9.88 -4.73 19.36
N PRO A 25 -10.77 -4.85 18.36
CA PRO A 25 -10.53 -5.81 17.30
C PRO A 25 -9.13 -5.51 16.77
N GLU A 26 -8.25 -6.50 16.80
CA GLU A 26 -6.96 -6.39 16.11
C GLU A 26 -7.30 -6.02 14.66
N MET A 27 -6.92 -4.80 14.26
CA MET A 27 -7.03 -4.44 12.86
C MET A 27 -6.24 -5.49 12.09
N SER A 28 -6.90 -6.11 11.10
CA SER A 28 -6.28 -7.05 10.17
C SER A 28 -4.91 -6.51 9.77
N LYS A 29 -3.87 -7.30 10.05
CA LYS A 29 -2.47 -6.89 9.84
C LYS A 29 -2.33 -6.25 8.47
N PRO A 30 -1.64 -5.10 8.34
CA PRO A 30 -1.41 -4.50 7.04
C PRO A 30 -0.74 -5.56 6.16
N GLU A 31 -1.35 -5.79 5.01
CA GLU A 31 -0.92 -6.80 4.06
C GLU A 31 0.55 -6.56 3.70
N GLU A 32 1.43 -7.44 4.16
CA GLU A 32 2.87 -7.30 4.00
C GLU A 32 3.20 -7.33 2.50
N PHE A 33 3.88 -6.29 2.03
CA PHE A 33 4.34 -6.22 0.65
C PHE A 33 5.29 -7.39 0.38
N ARG A 34 4.92 -8.27 -0.55
CA ARG A 34 5.73 -9.41 -0.99
C ARG A 34 6.09 -9.19 -2.45
N ALA A 35 7.34 -8.84 -2.72
CA ALA A 35 7.82 -8.68 -4.09
C ALA A 35 7.71 -10.03 -4.82
N THR A 36 6.98 -10.03 -5.93
CA THR A 36 6.91 -11.17 -6.86
C THR A 36 8.12 -11.13 -7.77
N ASP A 37 8.44 -9.94 -8.30
CA ASP A 37 9.53 -9.71 -9.23
C ASP A 37 10.32 -8.46 -8.85
N VAL A 38 11.57 -8.40 -9.31
CA VAL A 38 12.46 -7.26 -9.10
C VAL A 38 13.14 -6.91 -10.42
N VAL A 39 13.03 -5.65 -10.82
CA VAL A 39 13.69 -5.13 -12.02
C VAL A 39 14.72 -4.10 -11.62
N THR A 40 15.98 -4.34 -11.93
CA THR A 40 17.10 -3.42 -11.67
C THR A 40 17.61 -2.86 -12.98
N HIS A 41 17.47 -1.55 -13.20
CA HIS A 41 17.92 -0.91 -14.43
C HIS A 41 18.44 0.51 -14.18
N ARG A 42 19.45 0.96 -14.94
CA ARG A 42 20.05 2.30 -14.77
C ARG A 42 19.02 3.42 -15.00
N TYR A 43 18.12 3.22 -15.95
CA TYR A 43 17.06 4.16 -16.32
C TYR A 43 15.68 3.71 -15.82
N ALA A 44 15.63 2.91 -14.75
CA ALA A 44 14.37 2.40 -14.22
C ALA A 44 13.44 3.56 -13.82
N LYS A 45 12.32 3.70 -14.52
CA LYS A 45 11.29 4.72 -14.26
C LYS A 45 9.97 4.05 -13.90
N LEU A 46 9.39 4.45 -12.77
CA LEU A 46 8.13 3.88 -12.27
C LEU A 46 6.97 4.07 -13.26
N ALA A 47 6.91 5.24 -13.90
CA ALA A 47 5.86 5.54 -14.89
C ALA A 47 5.91 4.61 -16.10
N VAL A 48 7.12 4.37 -16.65
CA VAL A 48 7.33 3.46 -17.80
C VAL A 48 6.98 2.03 -17.41
N LEU A 49 7.46 1.57 -16.24
CA LEU A 49 7.16 0.23 -15.74
C LEU A 49 5.66 0.01 -15.60
N LYS A 50 4.96 0.92 -14.92
CA LYS A 50 3.52 0.82 -14.70
C LYS A 50 2.74 0.78 -16.02
N LYS A 51 3.14 1.59 -17.00
CA LYS A 51 2.54 1.58 -18.34
C LYS A 51 2.71 0.22 -19.02
N LYS A 52 3.92 -0.36 -19.00
CA LYS A 52 4.19 -1.68 -19.58
C LYS A 52 3.42 -2.81 -18.89
N LEU A 53 3.34 -2.78 -17.57
CA LEU A 53 2.56 -3.78 -16.82
C LEU A 53 1.06 -3.74 -17.20
N ILE A 54 0.50 -2.55 -17.41
CA ILE A 54 -0.89 -2.40 -17.89
C ILE A 54 -1.03 -2.92 -19.33
N GLU A 55 -0.05 -2.67 -20.21
CA GLU A 55 -0.01 -3.23 -21.58
C GLU A 55 -0.03 -4.77 -21.56
N PHE A 56 0.65 -5.40 -20.60
CA PHE A 56 0.67 -6.85 -20.37
C PHE A 56 -0.61 -7.42 -19.74
N LYS A 57 -1.69 -6.62 -19.72
CA LYS A 57 -3.01 -6.98 -19.16
C LYS A 57 -2.99 -7.21 -17.64
N ILE A 58 -2.01 -6.67 -16.92
CA ILE A 58 -2.02 -6.69 -15.46
C ILE A 58 -2.84 -5.49 -14.98
N PRO A 59 -3.91 -5.70 -14.19
CA PRO A 59 -4.77 -4.62 -13.75
C PRO A 59 -4.05 -3.71 -12.76
N GLU A 60 -4.19 -2.40 -12.95
CA GLU A 60 -3.51 -1.38 -12.13
C GLU A 60 -3.75 -1.54 -10.62
N LYS A 61 -4.94 -2.00 -10.23
CA LYS A 61 -5.33 -2.20 -8.83
C LYS A 61 -4.52 -3.29 -8.13
N GLU A 62 -3.96 -4.22 -8.89
CA GLU A 62 -3.18 -5.35 -8.38
C GLU A 62 -1.67 -5.10 -8.49
N ILE A 63 -1.26 -4.00 -9.13
CA ILE A 63 0.14 -3.60 -9.24
C ILE A 63 0.54 -2.79 -8.02
N ARG A 64 1.44 -3.34 -7.20
CA ARG A 64 2.14 -2.57 -6.18
C ARG A 64 3.62 -2.50 -6.53
N ILE A 65 4.17 -1.29 -6.62
CA ILE A 65 5.58 -1.07 -6.97
C ILE A 65 6.24 -0.33 -5.81
N ARG A 66 7.46 -0.76 -5.46
CA ARG A 66 8.31 -0.13 -4.47
C ARG A 66 9.69 0.14 -5.08
N ALA A 67 10.13 1.38 -5.00
CA ALA A 67 11.51 1.72 -5.34
C ALA A 67 12.47 1.29 -4.22
N THR A 68 13.56 0.66 -4.60
CA THR A 68 14.66 0.28 -3.71
C THR A 68 15.78 1.33 -3.79
N LYS A 69 16.67 1.32 -2.79
CA LYS A 69 17.81 2.27 -2.71
C LYS A 69 18.85 2.08 -3.83
N LYS A 70 18.82 0.97 -4.58
CA LYS A 70 19.82 0.61 -5.60
C LYS A 70 19.26 0.74 -7.04
N ASN A 71 18.36 1.68 -7.29
CA ASN A 71 17.67 1.83 -8.58
C ASN A 71 16.92 0.56 -9.04
N GLY A 72 16.58 -0.33 -8.11
CA GLY A 72 15.71 -1.48 -8.35
C GLY A 72 14.25 -1.10 -8.09
N LEU A 73 13.35 -1.60 -8.90
CA LEU A 73 11.91 -1.55 -8.72
C LEU A 73 11.43 -2.94 -8.33
N GLU A 74 11.02 -3.10 -7.08
CA GLU A 74 10.32 -4.29 -6.61
C GLU A 74 8.85 -4.16 -6.97
N MET A 75 8.26 -5.22 -7.48
CA MET A 75 6.84 -5.24 -7.83
C MET A 75 6.17 -6.48 -7.25
N GLN A 76 5.00 -6.26 -6.67
CA GLN A 76 4.08 -7.31 -6.31
C GLN A 76 3.01 -7.34 -7.39
N LEU A 77 2.97 -8.47 -8.09
CA LEU A 77 2.10 -8.74 -9.23
C LEU A 77 1.26 -10.00 -8.96
N PRO A 78 0.06 -10.11 -9.57
CA PRO A 78 -0.79 -11.28 -9.43
C PRO A 78 -0.20 -12.55 -10.09
N ARG A 79 0.69 -12.35 -11.07
CA ARG A 79 1.48 -13.41 -11.72
C ARG A 79 2.91 -12.92 -11.90
N PRO A 80 3.89 -13.83 -11.97
CA PRO A 80 5.24 -13.44 -12.35
C PRO A 80 5.31 -12.96 -13.81
N LEU A 81 6.30 -12.11 -14.08
CA LEU A 81 6.63 -11.70 -15.44
C LEU A 81 7.33 -12.82 -16.21
N THR A 82 7.05 -12.89 -17.51
CA THR A 82 7.81 -13.75 -18.44
C THR A 82 9.12 -13.07 -18.85
N GLU A 83 10.10 -13.85 -19.32
CA GLU A 83 11.38 -13.33 -19.79
C GLU A 83 11.20 -12.30 -20.91
N ASN A 84 10.32 -12.57 -21.87
CA ASN A 84 9.99 -11.63 -22.95
C ASN A 84 9.38 -10.31 -22.42
N GLU A 85 8.55 -10.36 -21.38
CA GLU A 85 7.96 -9.15 -20.77
C GLU A 85 9.03 -8.32 -20.05
N LEU A 86 9.97 -8.99 -19.37
CA LEU A 86 11.12 -8.34 -18.72
C LEU A 86 12.02 -7.65 -19.74
N GLU A 87 12.34 -8.32 -20.85
CA GLU A 87 13.10 -7.72 -21.95
C GLU A 87 12.39 -6.49 -22.53
N ASN A 88 11.08 -6.60 -22.79
CA ASN A 88 10.28 -5.47 -23.26
C ASN A 88 10.28 -4.28 -22.29
N ILE A 89 10.27 -4.54 -20.97
CA ILE A 89 10.40 -3.49 -19.95
C ILE A 89 11.77 -2.82 -20.03
N HIS A 90 12.85 -3.60 -20.17
CA HIS A 90 14.21 -3.06 -20.29
C HIS A 90 14.36 -2.18 -21.52
N THR A 91 13.95 -2.67 -22.69
CA THR A 91 13.95 -1.90 -23.94
C THR A 91 13.15 -0.60 -23.81
N ALA A 92 11.98 -0.66 -23.17
CA ALA A 92 11.16 0.54 -22.96
C ALA A 92 11.83 1.60 -22.07
N PHE A 93 12.65 1.18 -21.09
CA PHE A 93 13.44 2.14 -20.30
C PHE A 93 14.51 2.83 -21.13
N GLU A 94 15.17 2.10 -22.03
CA GLU A 94 16.18 2.66 -22.94
C GLU A 94 15.55 3.60 -23.97
N GLU A 95 14.44 3.20 -24.59
CA GLU A 95 13.71 4.01 -25.58
C GLU A 95 13.21 5.32 -24.97
N GLU A 96 12.62 5.27 -23.76
CA GLU A 96 12.14 6.47 -23.07
C GLU A 96 13.30 7.41 -22.73
N GLU A 97 14.45 6.87 -22.33
CA GLU A 97 15.61 7.69 -22.04
C GLU A 97 16.23 8.28 -23.31
N ALA A 98 16.30 7.52 -24.40
CA ALA A 98 16.77 8.01 -25.70
C ALA A 98 15.91 9.17 -26.20
N ARG A 99 14.58 9.04 -26.13
CA ARG A 99 13.64 10.12 -26.47
C ARG A 99 13.85 11.37 -25.62
N ARG A 100 14.04 11.20 -24.30
CA ARG A 100 14.29 12.33 -23.41
C ARG A 100 15.59 13.08 -23.76
N VAL A 101 16.62 12.34 -24.20
CA VAL A 101 17.90 12.94 -24.60
C VAL A 101 17.79 13.65 -25.95
N GLU A 102 17.03 13.11 -26.91
CA GLU A 102 16.82 13.72 -28.23
C GLU A 102 16.00 15.02 -28.18
N GLU A 103 15.12 15.15 -27.18
CA GLU A 103 14.32 16.37 -26.94
C GLU A 103 15.08 17.50 -26.19
N LEU A 104 16.34 17.29 -25.80
CA LEU A 104 17.19 18.26 -25.07
C LEU A 104 18.22 18.94 -25.99
#